data_AF-A0AAD7GJU4-F1
#
_entry.id   AF-A0AAD7GJU4-F1
#
_cell.length_a   1.000
_cell.length_b   1.000
_cell.length_c   1.000
_cell.angle_alpha   90.00
_cell.angle_beta   90.00
_cell.angle_gamma   90.00
#
_symmetry.space_group_name_H-M   'P 1'
#
loop_
_entity.id
_entity.type
_entity.pdbx_description
1 polymer ?
#
loop_
_entity_poly.entity_id
_entity_poly.type
_entity_poly.pdbx_seq_one_letter_code
_entity_poly.pdbx_strand_id
1 'polypeptide(L)'
;MARSRGAATCLIARKQCAARLAAITHKKRERQRKIRLVAALACTVAEFTASLFLTAPEPIPMHTSLLTGHKWLTKLLSGHPTRFREQLGMAKHAFYRLSFEL
;
A
#
# COMPACT_ATOMS: atom_id res chain seq x y z
N MET A 1 10.46 51.11 54.65
CA MET A 1 11.15 50.68 53.40
C MET A 1 10.90 49.20 53.06
N ALA A 2 9.64 48.74 52.95
CA ALA A 2 9.32 47.32 52.70
C ALA A 2 8.61 47.06 51.35
N ARG A 3 8.07 48.10 50.68
CA ARG A 3 7.26 47.96 49.46
C ARG A 3 8.03 47.63 48.19
N SER A 4 9.31 47.99 48.05
CA SER A 4 10.05 47.76 46.80
C SER A 4 10.56 46.32 46.61
N ARG A 5 10.77 45.58 47.71
CA ARG A 5 11.27 44.19 47.67
C ARG A 5 10.23 43.20 47.13
N GLY A 6 8.94 43.44 47.39
CA GLY A 6 7.83 42.59 46.89
C GLY A 6 7.57 42.71 45.39
N ALA A 7 7.84 43.87 44.80
CA ALA A 7 7.69 44.08 43.36
C ALA A 7 8.76 43.33 42.56
N ALA A 8 10.01 43.33 43.06
CA ALA A 8 11.13 42.63 42.41
C ALA A 8 10.96 41.11 42.43
N THR A 9 10.53 40.51 43.55
CA THR A 9 10.27 39.07 43.63
C THR A 9 9.10 38.62 42.76
N CYS A 10 8.05 39.42 42.63
CA CYS A 10 6.91 39.13 41.75
C CYS A 10 7.31 39.16 40.26
N LEU A 11 8.17 40.10 39.86
CA LEU A 11 8.72 40.17 38.49
C LEU A 11 9.60 38.96 38.15
N ILE A 12 10.43 38.52 39.09
CA ILE A 12 11.29 37.33 38.92
C ILE A 12 10.42 36.06 38.78
N ALA A 13 9.40 35.89 39.63
CA ALA A 13 8.49 34.76 39.55
C ALA A 13 7.71 34.71 38.22
N ARG A 14 7.25 35.87 37.72
CA ARG A 14 6.60 35.96 36.40
C ARG A 14 7.53 35.60 35.25
N LYS A 15 8.78 36.09 35.28
CA LYS A 15 9.79 35.72 34.27
C LYS A 15 10.11 34.23 34.29
N GLN A 16 10.25 33.64 35.48
CA GLN A 16 10.45 32.19 35.63
C GLN A 16 9.26 31.38 35.13
N CYS A 17 8.03 31.79 35.41
CA CYS A 17 6.83 31.12 34.91
C CYS A 17 6.75 31.19 33.37
N ALA A 18 6.97 32.36 32.78
CA ALA A 18 7.01 32.54 31.33
C ALA A 18 8.09 31.69 30.66
N ALA A 19 9.30 31.63 31.24
CA ALA A 19 10.39 30.79 30.73
C ALA A 19 10.04 29.28 30.78
N ARG A 20 9.39 28.82 31.86
CA ARG A 20 8.94 27.43 31.98
C ARG A 20 7.85 27.09 30.94
N LEU A 21 6.89 27.99 30.72
CA LEU A 21 5.86 27.83 29.68
C LEU A 21 6.47 27.81 28.27
N ALA A 22 7.45 28.68 28.00
CA ALA A 22 8.19 28.69 26.73
C ALA A 22 8.94 27.35 26.51
N ALA A 23 9.57 26.80 27.54
CA ALA A 23 10.26 25.51 27.44
C ALA A 23 9.29 24.33 27.17
N ILE A 24 8.12 24.32 27.81
CA ILE A 24 7.08 23.29 27.58
C ILE A 24 6.55 23.39 26.15
N THR A 25 6.27 24.60 25.66
CA THR A 25 5.77 24.81 24.29
C THR A 25 6.83 24.46 23.24
N HIS A 26 8.12 24.74 23.49
CA HIS A 26 9.22 24.32 22.62
C HIS A 26 9.30 22.79 22.48
N LYS A 27 9.27 22.07 23.62
CA LYS A 27 9.25 20.60 23.61
C LYS A 27 8.01 20.04 22.90
N LYS A 28 6.85 20.67 23.05
CA LYS A 28 5.62 20.29 22.35
C LYS A 28 5.74 20.52 20.84
N ARG A 29 6.30 21.65 20.39
CA ARG A 29 6.53 21.95 18.96
C ARG A 29 7.50 20.96 18.32
N GLU A 30 8.57 20.58 19.00
CA GLU A 30 9.53 19.60 18.48
C GLU A 30 8.89 18.22 18.29
N ARG A 31 8.13 17.74 19.29
CA ARG A 31 7.35 16.50 19.18
C ARG A 31 6.31 16.58 18.05
N GLN A 32 5.58 17.70 17.97
CA GLN A 32 4.59 17.93 16.91
C GLN A 32 5.21 17.97 15.52
N ARG A 33 6.43 18.52 15.35
CA ARG A 33 7.14 18.52 14.07
C ARG A 33 7.45 17.09 13.61
N LYS A 34 7.96 16.24 14.51
CA LYS A 34 8.23 14.83 14.21
C LYS A 34 6.95 14.09 13.83
N ILE A 35 5.86 14.26 14.60
CA ILE A 35 4.56 13.64 14.30
C ILE A 35 4.02 14.10 12.95
N ARG A 36 4.08 15.40 12.63
CA ARG A 36 3.63 15.93 11.33
C ARG A 36 4.43 15.34 10.16
N LEU A 37 5.75 15.21 10.30
CA LEU A 37 6.60 14.62 9.26
C LEU A 37 6.25 13.14 9.03
N VAL A 38 6.06 12.36 10.11
CA VAL A 38 5.67 10.95 10.00
C VAL A 38 4.27 10.81 9.39
N ALA A 39 3.31 11.65 9.79
CA ALA A 39 1.96 11.62 9.23
C ALA A 39 1.95 11.96 7.73
N ALA A 40 2.74 12.97 7.30
CA ALA A 40 2.87 13.31 5.90
C ALA A 40 3.47 12.15 5.08
N LEU A 41 4.53 11.51 5.60
CA LEU A 41 5.11 10.33 4.96
C LEU A 41 4.09 9.18 4.85
N ALA A 42 3.35 8.90 5.92
CA ALA A 42 2.33 7.84 5.93
C ALA A 42 1.22 8.08 4.90
N CYS A 43 0.76 9.33 4.74
CA CYS A 43 -0.21 9.68 3.69
C CYS A 43 0.32 9.37 2.28
N THR A 44 1.57 9.77 1.97
CA THR A 44 2.15 9.52 0.65
C THR A 44 2.29 8.02 0.33
N VAL A 45 2.66 7.21 1.33
CA VAL A 45 2.76 5.75 1.17
C VAL A 45 1.37 5.14 0.93
N ALA A 46 0.35 5.58 1.65
CA ALA A 46 -1.02 5.08 1.47
C ALA A 46 -1.54 5.35 0.05
N GLU A 47 -1.38 6.58 -0.45
CA GLU A 47 -1.76 6.96 -1.81
C GLU A 47 -1.04 6.11 -2.88
N PHE A 48 0.26 5.89 -2.69
CA PHE A 48 1.06 5.08 -3.60
C PHE A 48 0.62 3.61 -3.61
N THR A 49 0.37 3.03 -2.44
CA THR A 49 -0.11 1.63 -2.34
C THR A 49 -1.49 1.43 -2.96
N ALA A 50 -2.42 2.38 -2.77
CA ALA A 50 -3.74 2.31 -3.39
C ALA A 50 -3.66 2.39 -4.93
N SER A 51 -2.77 3.25 -5.45
CA SER A 51 -2.53 3.38 -6.89
C SER A 51 -2.00 2.06 -7.48
N LEU A 52 -1.03 1.43 -6.81
CA LEU A 52 -0.50 0.12 -7.22
C LEU A 52 -1.58 -0.95 -7.26
N PHE A 53 -2.47 -0.98 -6.27
CA PHE A 53 -3.55 -1.96 -6.20
C PHE A 53 -4.57 -1.80 -7.34
N LEU A 54 -4.92 -0.55 -7.71
CA LEU A 54 -5.80 -0.28 -8.85
C LEU A 54 -5.16 -0.61 -10.21
N THR A 55 -3.83 -0.53 -10.29
CA THR A 55 -3.08 -0.89 -11.51
C THR A 55 -2.60 -2.34 -11.53
N ALA A 56 -2.90 -3.11 -10.47
CA ALA A 56 -2.48 -4.49 -10.40
C ALA A 56 -3.21 -5.27 -11.51
N PRO A 57 -2.47 -6.00 -12.37
CA PRO A 57 -3.10 -6.81 -13.40
C PRO A 57 -3.97 -7.88 -12.73
N GLU A 58 -5.25 -7.89 -13.08
CA GLU A 58 -6.19 -8.92 -12.63
C GLU A 58 -5.60 -10.32 -12.89
N PRO A 59 -5.57 -11.20 -11.88
CA PRO A 59 -5.06 -12.54 -12.06
C PRO A 59 -5.92 -13.25 -13.11
N ILE A 60 -5.32 -13.63 -14.24
CA ILE A 60 -6.03 -14.34 -15.30
C ILE A 60 -6.54 -15.65 -14.70
N PRO A 61 -7.87 -15.85 -14.59
CA PRO A 61 -8.40 -17.06 -13.99
C PRO A 61 -7.97 -18.26 -14.83
N MET A 62 -7.14 -19.13 -14.26
CA MET A 62 -6.63 -20.33 -14.94
C MET A 62 -7.75 -21.34 -15.24
N HIS A 63 -8.83 -21.32 -14.47
CA HIS A 63 -9.96 -22.24 -14.57
C HIS A 63 -11.27 -21.46 -14.62
N THR A 64 -11.58 -20.81 -15.74
CA THR A 64 -12.97 -20.46 -16.03
C THR A 64 -13.65 -21.68 -16.62
N SER A 65 -14.33 -22.47 -15.78
CA SER A 65 -15.25 -23.54 -16.19
C SER A 65 -16.47 -23.05 -17.00
N LEU A 66 -16.46 -21.78 -17.43
CA LEU A 66 -17.50 -21.10 -18.21
C LEU A 66 -17.26 -21.14 -19.73
N LEU A 67 -16.08 -21.54 -20.22
CA LEU A 67 -15.92 -21.75 -21.65
C LEU A 67 -16.58 -23.08 -22.00
N THR A 68 -17.60 -23.05 -22.86
CA THR A 68 -18.09 -24.26 -23.55
C THR A 68 -16.89 -25.06 -24.05
N GLY A 69 -16.94 -26.39 -23.99
CA GLY A 69 -15.78 -27.25 -24.28
C GLY A 69 -15.03 -26.86 -25.56
N HIS A 70 -15.77 -26.42 -26.59
CA HIS A 70 -15.21 -25.86 -27.83
C HIS A 70 -14.40 -24.58 -27.63
N LYS A 71 -14.92 -23.57 -26.91
CA LYS A 71 -14.18 -22.33 -26.64
C LYS A 71 -12.93 -22.61 -25.79
N TRP A 72 -13.03 -23.51 -24.81
CA TRP A 72 -11.89 -23.90 -23.97
C TRP A 72 -10.79 -24.54 -24.82
N LEU A 73 -11.17 -25.46 -25.71
CA LEU A 73 -10.26 -26.11 -26.64
C LEU A 73 -9.61 -25.10 -27.60
N THR A 74 -10.36 -24.16 -28.17
CA THR A 74 -9.81 -23.12 -29.05
C THR A 74 -8.79 -22.25 -28.34
N LYS A 75 -9.02 -21.90 -27.07
CA LYS A 75 -8.06 -21.16 -26.25
C LYS A 75 -6.81 -21.99 -25.93
N LEU A 76 -6.98 -23.29 -25.69
CA LEU A 76 -5.87 -24.21 -25.43
C LEU A 76 -5.01 -24.43 -26.68
N LEU A 77 -5.62 -24.51 -27.86
CA LEU A 77 -4.94 -24.67 -29.15
C LEU A 77 -4.22 -23.39 -29.63
N SER A 78 -4.71 -22.21 -29.24
CA SER A 78 -4.11 -20.91 -29.62
C SER A 78 -3.08 -20.38 -28.62
N GLY A 79 -3.16 -20.76 -27.35
CA GLY A 79 -2.52 -20.03 -26.26
C GLY A 79 -1.06 -20.38 -25.94
N HIS A 80 -0.61 -21.62 -26.10
CA HIS A 80 0.81 -22.04 -25.99
C HIS A 80 0.88 -23.57 -26.11
N PRO A 81 1.79 -24.15 -26.93
CA PRO A 81 1.88 -25.60 -27.12
C PRO A 81 2.25 -26.36 -25.84
N THR A 82 2.99 -25.73 -24.92
CA THR A 82 3.39 -26.32 -23.64
C THR A 82 2.19 -26.60 -22.75
N ARG A 83 1.25 -25.64 -22.67
CA ARG A 83 0.04 -25.75 -21.86
C ARG A 83 -0.91 -26.84 -22.35
N PHE A 84 -0.95 -27.07 -23.66
CA PHE A 84 -1.73 -28.17 -24.25
C PHE A 84 -1.21 -29.53 -23.77
N ARG A 85 0.12 -29.72 -23.77
CA ARG A 85 0.75 -30.95 -23.29
C ARG A 85 0.54 -31.17 -21.79
N GLU A 86 0.62 -30.12 -20.99
CA GLU A 86 0.41 -30.18 -19.55
C GLU A 86 -1.05 -30.52 -19.16
N GLN A 87 -2.02 -30.04 -19.95
CA GLN A 87 -3.44 -30.24 -19.64
C GLN A 87 -4.02 -31.54 -20.21
N LEU A 88 -3.59 -31.95 -21.41
CA LEU A 88 -4.13 -33.14 -22.10
C LEU A 88 -3.17 -34.33 -22.09
N GLY A 89 -1.95 -34.18 -21.57
CA GLY A 89 -0.95 -35.25 -21.54
C GLY A 89 -0.42 -35.65 -22.91
N MET A 90 -0.78 -34.93 -23.97
CA MET A 90 -0.42 -35.25 -25.34
C MET A 90 -0.09 -34.01 -26.15
N ALA A 91 0.64 -34.21 -27.26
CA ALA A 91 0.96 -33.13 -28.18
C ALA A 91 -0.24 -32.75 -29.05
N LYS A 92 -0.30 -31.49 -29.48
CA LYS A 92 -1.36 -30.95 -30.36
C LYS A 92 -1.56 -31.75 -31.65
N HIS A 93 -0.48 -32.28 -32.22
CA HIS A 93 -0.56 -33.12 -33.44
C HIS A 93 -1.27 -34.46 -33.19
N ALA A 94 -1.06 -35.09 -32.02
CA ALA A 94 -1.68 -36.36 -31.67
C ALA A 94 -3.18 -36.18 -31.46
N PHE A 95 -3.58 -35.07 -30.83
CA PHE A 95 -4.98 -34.69 -30.70
C PHE A 95 -5.66 -34.50 -32.05
N TYR A 96 -5.04 -33.80 -33.01
CA TYR A 96 -5.63 -33.64 -34.35
C TYR A 96 -5.81 -34.97 -35.08
N ARG A 97 -4.84 -35.88 -34.95
CA ARG A 97 -4.93 -37.21 -35.55
C ARG A 97 -6.08 -38.02 -34.96
N LEU A 98 -6.21 -38.05 -33.64
CA LEU A 98 -7.32 -38.71 -32.95
C LEU A 98 -8.68 -38.09 -33.32
N SER A 99 -8.76 -36.76 -33.46
CA SER A 99 -10.00 -36.09 -33.85
C SER A 99 -10.44 -36.35 -35.29
N PHE A 100 -9.53 -36.82 -36.15
CA PHE A 100 -9.82 -37.16 -37.54
C PHE A 100 -10.20 -38.65 -37.70
N GLU A 101 -9.78 -39.50 -36.76
CA GLU A 101 -10.06 -40.94 -36.76
C GLU A 101 -11.42 -41.31 -36.10
N LEU A 102 -12.07 -40.35 -35.43
CA LEU A 102 -13.40 -40.45 -34.80
C LEU A 102 -14.47 -39.76 -35.66
#